data_AF-A0A966GED7-F1
#
_entry.id   AF-A0A966GED7-F1
#
_cell.length_a   1.000
_cell.length_b   1.000
_cell.length_c   1.000
_cell.angle_alpha   90.00
_cell.angle_beta   90.00
_cell.angle_gamma   90.00
#
_symmetry.space_group_name_H-M   'P 1'
#
loop_
_entity.id
_entity.type
_entity.pdbx_description
1 polymer ?
#
loop_
_entity_poly.entity_id
_entity_poly.type
_entity_poly.pdbx_seq_one_letter_code
_entity_poly.pdbx_strand_id
1 'polypeptide(L)'
;TCAAQERVINALLDSDPAYAARVTFINVDWDTYANDPLTLRLNIPRRSTLVVLRGEAELGRIVAGTSRDAIKALMDTALAAAVA
;
A
#
# COMPACT_ATOMS: atom_id res chain seq x y z
N THR A 1 5.39 5.99 -12.29
CA THR A 1 5.53 5.04 -11.17
C THR A 1 4.36 5.12 -10.20
N CYS A 2 4.01 6.29 -9.62
CA CYS A 2 2.79 6.41 -8.78
C CYS A 2 1.50 6.10 -9.57
N ALA A 3 1.27 6.80 -10.69
CA ALA A 3 0.09 6.57 -11.54
C ALA A 3 -0.01 5.14 -12.10
N ALA A 4 1.12 4.42 -12.21
CA ALA A 4 1.12 3.03 -12.64
C ALA A 4 0.69 2.09 -11.50
N GLN A 5 1.19 2.32 -10.27
CA GLN A 5 0.71 1.62 -9.08
C GLN A 5 -0.77 1.86 -8.85
N GLU A 6 -1.22 3.11 -8.92
CA GLU A 6 -2.63 3.48 -8.72
C GLU A 6 -3.57 2.78 -9.71
N ARG A 7 -3.21 2.73 -11.00
CA ARG A 7 -3.97 1.97 -12.01
C ARG A 7 -4.08 0.49 -11.66
N VAL A 8 -3.01 -0.13 -11.14
CA VAL A 8 -3.02 -1.53 -10.73
C VAL A 8 -3.88 -1.73 -9.49
N ILE A 9 -3.75 -0.88 -8.48
CA ILE A 9 -4.51 -0.94 -7.23
C ILE A 9 -6.00 -0.79 -7.52
N ASN A 10 -6.40 0.21 -8.31
CA ASN A 10 -7.80 0.43 -8.68
C ASN A 10 -8.36 -0.78 -9.44
N ALA A 11 -7.62 -1.33 -10.40
CA ALA A 11 -8.04 -2.54 -11.12
C ALA A 11 -8.12 -3.80 -10.23
N LEU A 12 -7.47 -3.82 -9.06
CA LEU A 12 -7.59 -4.90 -8.09
C LEU A 12 -8.78 -4.67 -7.15
N LEU A 13 -8.99 -3.42 -6.70
CA LEU A 13 -10.17 -3.01 -5.93
C LEU A 13 -11.47 -3.29 -6.69
N ASP A 14 -11.51 -2.98 -7.98
CA ASP A 14 -12.67 -3.24 -8.84
C ASP A 14 -12.93 -4.74 -9.03
N SER A 15 -11.87 -5.56 -8.98
CA SER A 15 -11.97 -7.01 -9.21
C SER A 15 -12.40 -7.81 -7.98
N ASP A 16 -12.17 -7.27 -6.77
CA ASP A 16 -12.50 -7.94 -5.52
C ASP A 16 -12.96 -6.90 -4.46
N PRO A 17 -14.28 -6.80 -4.22
CA PRO A 17 -14.83 -5.89 -3.23
C PRO A 17 -14.34 -6.14 -1.79
N ALA A 18 -13.80 -7.33 -1.50
CA ALA A 18 -13.31 -7.66 -0.16
C ALA A 18 -12.16 -6.76 0.27
N TYR A 19 -11.32 -6.30 -0.67
CA TYR A 19 -10.25 -5.35 -0.36
C TYR A 19 -10.81 -4.06 0.24
N ALA A 20 -11.75 -3.41 -0.44
CA ALA A 20 -12.34 -2.15 0.03
C ALA A 20 -13.18 -2.34 1.30
N ALA A 21 -13.80 -3.51 1.46
CA ALA A 21 -14.64 -3.82 2.62
C ALA A 21 -13.84 -4.13 3.90
N ARG A 22 -12.60 -4.62 3.77
CA ARG A 22 -11.80 -5.14 4.90
C ARG A 22 -10.50 -4.38 5.15
N VAL A 23 -9.96 -3.69 4.15
CA VAL A 23 -8.67 -3.01 4.21
C VAL A 23 -8.87 -1.51 4.01
N THR A 24 -8.26 -0.70 4.89
CA THR A 24 -8.23 0.76 4.73
C THR A 24 -7.05 1.16 3.85
N PHE A 25 -7.34 1.87 2.76
CA PHE A 25 -6.33 2.41 1.86
C PHE A 25 -6.10 3.88 2.19
N ILE A 26 -4.86 4.23 2.51
CA ILE A 26 -4.44 5.61 2.83
C ILE A 26 -3.47 6.06 1.74
N ASN A 27 -3.85 7.10 1.01
CA ASN A 27 -2.95 7.75 0.07
C ASN A 27 -2.25 8.92 0.77
N VAL A 28 -0.92 8.88 0.82
CA VAL A 28 -0.10 9.92 1.43
C VAL A 28 0.61 10.67 0.32
N ASP A 29 0.35 11.97 0.21
CA ASP A 29 1.07 12.84 -0.71
C ASP A 29 2.52 12.98 -0.25
N TRP A 30 3.43 12.37 -1.02
CA TRP A 30 4.86 12.39 -0.72
C TRP A 30 5.42 13.81 -0.73
N ASP A 31 5.02 14.64 -1.68
CA ASP A 31 5.63 15.97 -1.86
C ASP A 31 5.24 16.90 -0.69
N THR A 32 4.11 16.62 -0.04
CA THR A 32 3.66 17.30 1.18
C THR A 32 4.27 16.68 2.45
N TYR A 33 4.31 15.35 2.58
CA TYR A 33 4.55 14.64 3.85
C TYR A 33 5.89 13.89 3.93
N ALA A 34 6.84 14.11 3.01
CA ALA A 34 8.11 13.39 2.98
C ALA A 34 8.91 13.46 4.31
N ASN A 35 8.77 14.57 5.05
CA ASN A 35 9.51 14.81 6.30
C ASN A 35 8.64 14.65 7.56
N ASP A 36 7.40 14.18 7.40
CA ASP A 36 6.48 14.05 8.53
C ASP A 36 6.82 12.83 9.40
N PRO A 37 6.42 12.85 10.69
CA PRO A 37 6.76 11.80 11.65
C PRO A 37 6.41 10.39 11.18
N LEU A 38 5.30 10.22 10.46
CA LEU A 38 4.89 8.92 9.92
C LEU A 38 5.90 8.40 8.88
N THR A 39 6.25 9.23 7.91
CA THR A 39 7.17 8.89 6.81
C THR A 39 8.56 8.57 7.33
N LEU A 40 9.03 9.36 8.30
CA LEU A 40 10.31 9.16 8.96
C LEU A 40 10.31 7.88 9.81
N ARG A 41 9.27 7.65 10.62
CA ARG A 41 9.14 6.46 11.48
C ARG A 41 9.14 5.16 10.66
N LEU A 42 8.49 5.16 9.51
CA LEU A 42 8.44 4.01 8.60
C LEU A 42 9.68 3.91 7.69
N ASN A 43 10.64 4.84 7.81
CA ASN A 43 11.83 4.91 6.96
C ASN A 43 11.47 4.78 5.46
N ILE A 44 10.48 5.56 5.01
CA ILE A 44 10.08 5.51 3.59
C ILE A 44 11.15 6.24 2.76
N PRO A 45 11.82 5.56 1.82
CA PRO A 45 12.99 6.14 1.16
C PRO A 45 12.65 7.05 -0.03
N ARG A 46 11.42 6.95 -0.57
CA ARG A 46 10.98 7.67 -1.77
C ARG A 46 9.48 7.53 -1.99
N ARG A 47 8.94 8.41 -2.84
CA ARG A 47 7.64 8.25 -3.50
C ARG A 47 7.48 6.88 -4.18
N SER A 48 6.22 6.50 -4.44
CA SER A 48 5.85 5.19 -4.99
C SER A 48 6.20 4.02 -4.06
N THR A 49 6.10 4.22 -2.75
CA THR A 49 6.25 3.16 -1.76
C THR A 49 4.86 2.75 -1.25
N LEU A 50 4.57 1.45 -1.29
CA LEU A 50 3.37 0.85 -0.69
C LEU A 50 3.82 0.10 0.56
N VAL A 51 3.10 0.25 1.67
CA VAL A 51 3.37 -0.43 2.94
C VAL A 51 2.06 -0.99 3.49
N VAL A 52 2.09 -2.23 3.98
CA VAL A 52 0.97 -2.84 4.70
C VAL A 52 1.28 -2.83 6.18
N LEU A 53 0.36 -2.27 6.97
CA LEU A 53 0.44 -2.21 8.41
C LEU A 53 -0.72 -2.97 9.05
N ARG A 54 -0.46 -3.69 10.14
CA ARG A 54 -1.47 -4.19 11.08
C ARG A 54 -1.14 -3.64 12.47
N GLY A 55 -1.91 -2.65 12.91
CA GLY A 55 -1.50 -1.84 14.07
C GLY A 55 -0.19 -1.12 13.77
N GLU A 56 0.83 -1.33 14.62
CA GLU A 56 2.19 -0.77 14.41
C GLU A 56 3.13 -1.71 13.64
N ALA A 57 2.69 -2.94 13.33
CA ALA A 57 3.52 -3.94 12.66
C ALA A 57 3.46 -3.80 11.14
N GLU A 58 4.62 -3.67 10.49
CA GLU A 58 4.76 -3.75 9.04
C GLU A 58 4.75 -5.21 8.59
N LEU A 59 3.81 -5.56 7.70
CA LEU A 59 3.66 -6.91 7.16
C LEU A 59 4.31 -7.07 5.78
N GLY A 60 4.55 -5.96 5.08
CA GLY A 60 5.18 -5.98 3.77
C GLY A 60 5.28 -4.60 3.13
N ARG A 61 6.17 -4.49 2.13
CA ARG A 61 6.46 -3.25 1.42
C ARG A 61 6.84 -3.50 -0.03
N ILE A 62 6.46 -2.55 -0.89
CA ILE A 62 6.99 -2.41 -2.25
C ILE A 62 7.56 -1.01 -2.41
N VAL A 63 8.83 -0.90 -2.78
CA VAL A 63 9.45 0.38 -3.14
C VAL A 63 9.54 0.45 -4.67
N ALA A 64 8.89 1.43 -5.28
CA ALA A 64 8.91 1.69 -6.72
C ALA A 64 8.34 0.61 -7.66
N GLY A 65 7.97 -0.57 -7.15
CA GLY A 65 7.47 -1.67 -7.96
C GLY A 65 6.07 -1.40 -8.52
N THR A 66 5.86 -1.74 -9.79
CA THR A 66 4.60 -1.52 -10.51
C THR A 66 3.99 -2.81 -11.07
N SER A 67 4.60 -3.98 -10.82
CA SER A 67 4.09 -5.25 -11.32
C SER A 67 2.75 -5.59 -10.65
N ARG A 68 1.76 -6.01 -11.45
CA ARG A 68 0.45 -6.42 -10.94
C ARG A 68 0.56 -7.52 -9.89
N ASP A 69 1.38 -8.53 -10.14
CA ASP A 69 1.50 -9.69 -9.25
C ASP A 69 2.07 -9.33 -7.88
N ALA A 70 3.14 -8.53 -7.83
CA ALA A 70 3.70 -8.08 -6.55
C ALA A 70 2.71 -7.21 -5.77
N ILE A 71 2.04 -6.26 -6.44
CA ILE A 71 1.05 -5.39 -5.79
C ILE A 71 -0.12 -6.22 -5.27
N LYS A 72 -0.58 -7.20 -6.06
CA LYS A 72 -1.62 -8.13 -5.63
C LYS A 72 -1.19 -8.93 -4.40
N ALA A 73 0.00 -9.52 -4.40
CA ALA A 73 0.51 -10.29 -3.27
C ALA A 73 0.59 -9.44 -1.98
N LEU A 74 0.96 -8.16 -2.11
CA LEU A 74 0.96 -7.23 -0.99
C LEU A 74 -0.48 -6.92 -0.50
N MET A 75 -1.43 -6.68 -1.41
CA MET A 75 -2.85 -6.48 -1.05
C MET A 75 -3.48 -7.73 -0.44
N ASP A 76 -3.14 -8.93 -0.94
CA ASP A 76 -3.57 -10.22 -0.37
C ASP A 76 -3.07 -10.38 1.07
N THR A 77 -1.83 -9.94 1.36
CA THR A 77 -1.28 -9.94 2.72
C THR A 77 -2.11 -9.04 3.64
N ALA A 78 -2.52 -7.85 3.17
CA ALA A 78 -3.38 -6.95 3.92
C ALA A 78 -4.77 -7.56 4.18
N LEU A 79 -5.36 -8.18 3.16
CA LEU A 79 -6.68 -8.82 3.28
C LEU A 79 -6.65 -9.99 4.25
N ALA A 80 -5.64 -10.87 4.14
CA ALA A 80 -5.45 -11.99 5.05
C ALA A 80 -5.30 -11.53 6.52
N ALA A 81 -4.56 -10.44 6.74
CA ALA A 81 -4.38 -9.87 8.08
C ALA A 81 -5.65 -9.20 8.64
N ALA A 82 -6.56 -8.75 7.77
CA ALA A 82 -7.82 -8.12 8.16
C ALA A 82 -8.92 -9.13 8.52
N VAL A 83 -8.79 -10.38 8.09
CA VAL A 83 -9.78 -11.46 8.35
C VAL A 83 -9.34 -12.45 9.43
N ALA A 84 -8.08 -12.37 9.88
CA ALA A 84 -7.50 -13.21 10.94
C ALA A 84 -7.72 -12.63 12.34
#